data_AF-A0A1E7ENK1-F1
#
_entry.id   AF-A0A1E7ENK1-F1
#
_cell.length_a   1.000
_cell.length_b   1.000
_cell.length_c   1.000
_cell.angle_alpha   90.00
_cell.angle_beta   90.00
_cell.angle_gamma   90.00
#
_symmetry.space_group_name_H-M   'P 1'
#
loop_
_entity.id
_entity.type
_entity.pdbx_description
1 polymer ?
#
loop_
_entity_poly.entity_id
_entity_poly.type
_entity_poly.pdbx_seq_one_letter_code
_entity_poly.pdbx_strand_id
1 'polypeptide(L)'
;MSGSDLAPFVAAVLKDSTMHEMINEIDVLQSKLTDRDNKRLLVEVTGQHGSPIYYEESLKNIKQFGDDEIVLGFDNDGSSDGFPFSSLDKIEIRLGGVVVQRFNIDDLDIHFEDDLYDEENQMETILLDINRRHLYGPIVCVDARIKPLPLGLRQGHTGDEMLLTDFFELVADENNELAPQTFIIKALFFDEKDIAGVPDLPV
;
A
#
# COMPACT_ATOMS: atom_id res chain seq x y z
N MET A 1 -61.71 37.99 -0.26
CA MET A 1 -60.90 36.76 -0.29
C MET A 1 -60.66 36.35 1.15
N SER A 2 -61.24 35.22 1.56
CA SER A 2 -61.10 34.68 2.91
C SER A 2 -59.71 34.08 3.07
N GLY A 3 -59.02 34.32 4.18
CA GLY A 3 -57.69 33.75 4.49
C GLY A 3 -57.62 32.21 4.55
N SER A 4 -58.75 31.53 4.30
CA SER A 4 -58.88 30.08 4.25
C SER A 4 -58.29 29.41 3.00
N ASP A 5 -58.22 30.10 1.86
CA ASP A 5 -57.72 29.50 0.60
C ASP A 5 -56.19 29.50 0.50
N LEU A 6 -55.50 30.22 1.38
CA LEU A 6 -54.03 30.35 1.39
C LEU A 6 -53.35 29.24 2.23
N ALA A 7 -54.05 28.68 3.21
CA ALA A 7 -53.51 27.69 4.14
C ALA A 7 -53.05 26.36 3.49
N PRO A 8 -53.77 25.78 2.51
CA PRO A 8 -53.33 24.56 1.83
C PRO A 8 -52.06 24.78 0.99
N PHE A 9 -51.93 25.96 0.36
CA PHE A 9 -50.77 26.33 -0.45
C PHE A 9 -49.53 26.54 0.42
N VAL A 10 -49.68 27.25 1.54
CA VAL A 10 -48.58 27.44 2.51
C VAL A 10 -48.15 26.11 3.13
N ALA A 11 -49.10 25.22 3.45
CA ALA A 11 -48.80 23.89 3.97
C ALA A 11 -48.08 23.00 2.93
N ALA A 12 -48.48 23.05 1.67
CA ALA A 12 -47.81 22.33 0.59
C ALA A 12 -46.39 22.85 0.33
N VAL A 13 -46.20 24.17 0.27
CA VAL A 13 -44.89 24.80 0.06
C VAL A 13 -43.91 24.50 1.21
N LEU A 14 -44.38 24.53 2.47
CA LEU A 14 -43.56 24.17 3.63
C LEU A 14 -43.19 22.67 3.64
N LYS A 15 -44.08 21.82 3.15
CA LYS A 15 -43.82 20.37 3.02
C LYS A 15 -42.81 20.09 1.92
N ASP A 16 -42.88 20.80 0.79
CA ASP A 16 -41.91 20.68 -0.30
C ASP A 16 -40.54 21.22 0.10
N SER A 17 -40.48 22.36 0.81
CA SER A 17 -39.20 22.94 1.25
C SER A 17 -38.48 22.04 2.26
N THR A 18 -39.21 21.52 3.26
CA THR A 18 -38.64 20.57 4.23
C THR A 18 -38.23 19.25 3.57
N MET A 19 -38.96 18.78 2.55
CA MET A 19 -38.58 17.60 1.78
C MET A 19 -37.29 17.82 0.99
N HIS A 20 -37.10 18.99 0.37
CA HIS A 20 -35.85 19.32 -0.34
C HIS A 20 -34.66 19.42 0.62
N GLU A 21 -34.84 20.00 1.81
CA GLU A 21 -33.79 20.05 2.84
C GLU A 21 -33.39 18.63 3.28
N MET A 22 -34.36 17.74 3.50
CA MET A 22 -34.09 16.34 3.86
C MET A 22 -33.35 15.58 2.74
N ILE A 23 -33.72 15.79 1.47
CA ILE A 23 -33.01 15.16 0.33
C ILE A 23 -31.56 15.63 0.28
N ASN A 24 -31.32 16.94 0.39
CA ASN A 24 -29.96 17.49 0.41
C ASN A 24 -29.12 16.94 1.57
N GLU A 25 -29.72 16.79 2.75
CA GLU A 25 -29.04 16.22 3.91
C GLU A 25 -28.69 14.74 3.67
N ILE A 26 -29.60 13.96 3.09
CA ILE A 26 -29.36 12.56 2.71
C ILE A 26 -28.18 12.47 1.73
N ASP A 27 -28.16 13.29 0.69
CA ASP A 27 -27.09 13.29 -0.32
C ASP A 27 -25.73 13.63 0.31
N VAL A 28 -25.70 14.63 1.20
CA VAL A 28 -24.48 15.00 1.95
C VAL A 28 -24.01 13.86 2.86
N LEU A 29 -24.94 13.18 3.54
CA LEU A 29 -24.59 12.06 4.43
C LEU A 29 -24.08 10.85 3.63
N GLN A 30 -24.67 10.55 2.47
CA GLN A 30 -24.20 9.49 1.58
C GLN A 30 -22.81 9.78 1.02
N SER A 31 -22.55 11.02 0.61
CA SER A 31 -21.21 11.46 0.19
C SER A 31 -20.19 11.28 1.32
N LYS A 32 -20.50 11.74 2.54
CA LYS A 32 -19.60 11.57 3.70
C LYS A 32 -19.35 10.12 4.07
N LEU A 33 -20.36 9.25 3.93
CA LEU A 33 -20.21 7.82 4.17
C LEU A 33 -19.24 7.21 3.14
N THR A 34 -19.45 7.54 1.87
CA THR A 34 -18.62 7.08 0.75
C THR A 34 -17.17 7.52 0.92
N ASP A 35 -16.93 8.79 1.26
CA ASP A 35 -15.58 9.32 1.49
C ASP A 35 -14.89 8.61 2.66
N ARG A 36 -15.64 8.34 3.74
CA ARG A 36 -15.12 7.62 4.90
C ARG A 36 -14.75 6.18 4.56
N ASP A 37 -15.57 5.51 3.76
CA ASP A 37 -15.31 4.13 3.36
C ASP A 37 -14.14 4.05 2.38
N ASN A 38 -14.05 4.98 1.42
CA ASN A 38 -12.85 5.12 0.57
C ASN A 38 -11.58 5.34 1.40
N LYS A 39 -11.65 6.23 2.42
CA LYS A 39 -10.50 6.47 3.30
C LYS A 39 -10.10 5.22 4.09
N ARG A 40 -11.05 4.39 4.54
CA ARG A 40 -10.75 3.15 5.28
C ARG A 40 -10.04 2.10 4.43
N LEU A 41 -10.25 2.14 3.13
CA LEU A 41 -9.68 1.22 2.16
C LEU A 41 -8.32 1.71 1.62
N LEU A 42 -7.91 2.92 1.99
CA LEU A 42 -6.66 3.51 1.53
C LEU A 42 -5.46 2.82 2.18
N VAL A 43 -4.57 2.32 1.35
CA VAL A 43 -3.25 1.81 1.74
C VAL A 43 -2.20 2.84 1.35
N GLU A 44 -1.39 3.24 2.32
CA GLU A 44 -0.28 4.17 2.09
C GLU A 44 1.03 3.50 2.51
N VAL A 45 2.04 3.58 1.65
CA VAL A 45 3.44 3.31 2.02
C VAL A 45 4.08 4.65 2.32
N THR A 46 4.56 4.83 3.54
CA THR A 46 5.00 6.13 4.03
C THR A 46 6.33 6.06 4.75
N GLY A 47 7.02 7.18 4.85
CA GLY A 47 8.08 7.36 5.83
C GLY A 47 7.52 7.48 7.24
N GLN A 48 8.43 7.62 8.21
CA GLN A 48 8.08 7.68 9.62
C GLN A 48 7.02 8.76 9.92
N HIS A 49 6.00 8.39 10.69
CA HIS A 49 4.89 9.27 11.06
C HIS A 49 3.97 9.63 9.88
N GLY A 50 4.00 8.86 8.79
CA GLY A 50 3.14 9.07 7.64
C GLY A 50 3.67 10.06 6.61
N SER A 51 4.96 10.42 6.64
CA SER A 51 5.53 11.37 5.70
C SER A 51 7.00 11.03 5.38
N PRO A 52 7.42 11.14 4.11
CA PRO A 52 6.60 11.40 2.92
C PRO A 52 5.68 10.20 2.61
N ILE A 53 4.68 10.41 1.75
CA ILE A 53 3.89 9.31 1.16
C ILE A 53 4.63 8.88 -0.10
N TYR A 54 5.10 7.64 -0.15
CA TYR A 54 5.80 7.07 -1.29
C TYR A 54 4.85 6.44 -2.28
N TYR A 55 3.86 5.70 -1.77
CA TYR A 55 2.84 5.01 -2.56
C TYR A 55 1.49 5.14 -1.89
N GLU A 56 0.45 5.24 -2.69
CA GLU A 56 -0.95 5.27 -2.26
C GLU A 56 -1.76 4.40 -3.21
N GLU A 57 -2.57 3.50 -2.68
CA GLU A 57 -3.47 2.67 -3.46
C GLU A 57 -4.69 2.25 -2.63
N SER A 58 -5.78 1.87 -3.28
CA SER A 58 -7.01 1.42 -2.65
C SER A 58 -7.08 -0.11 -2.58
N LEU A 59 -7.48 -0.66 -1.43
CA LEU A 59 -7.82 -2.08 -1.30
C LEU A 59 -8.95 -2.53 -2.25
N LYS A 60 -9.69 -1.61 -2.89
CA LYS A 60 -10.63 -1.97 -3.97
C LYS A 60 -9.94 -2.57 -5.19
N ASN A 61 -8.64 -2.33 -5.35
CA ASN A 61 -7.84 -2.74 -6.49
C ASN A 61 -7.00 -4.00 -6.21
N ILE A 62 -7.21 -4.68 -5.07
CA ILE A 62 -6.53 -5.94 -4.80
C ILE A 62 -6.92 -7.01 -5.83
N LYS A 63 -6.03 -7.98 -5.99
CA LYS A 63 -6.27 -9.18 -6.80
C LYS A 63 -6.01 -10.39 -5.93
N GLN A 64 -6.82 -11.43 -6.10
CA GLN A 64 -6.55 -12.72 -5.47
C GLN A 64 -5.30 -13.36 -6.08
N PHE A 65 -4.43 -13.90 -5.22
CA PHE A 65 -3.22 -14.59 -5.61
C PHE A 65 -3.09 -15.90 -4.82
N GLY A 66 -3.22 -17.03 -5.51
CA GLY A 66 -3.30 -18.32 -4.82
C GLY A 66 -4.58 -18.46 -3.99
N ASP A 67 -4.51 -19.31 -2.95
CA ASP A 67 -5.69 -19.70 -2.17
C ASP A 67 -5.91 -18.86 -0.90
N ASP A 68 -4.85 -18.24 -0.35
CA ASP A 68 -4.87 -17.57 0.96
C ASP A 68 -4.29 -16.13 0.92
N GLU A 69 -3.85 -15.66 -0.26
CA GLU A 69 -3.16 -14.38 -0.39
C GLU A 69 -3.88 -13.42 -1.35
N ILE A 70 -3.77 -12.14 -1.04
CA ILE A 70 -4.25 -11.06 -1.90
C ILE A 70 -3.11 -10.09 -2.16
N VAL A 71 -3.08 -9.54 -3.36
CA VAL A 71 -2.01 -8.68 -3.84
C VAL A 71 -2.54 -7.30 -4.15
N LEU A 72 -1.93 -6.28 -3.57
CA LEU A 72 -2.12 -4.90 -3.95
C LEU A 72 -0.89 -4.42 -4.72
N GLY A 73 -1.04 -4.31 -6.04
CA GLY A 73 -0.02 -3.69 -6.90
C GLY A 73 -0.15 -2.17 -6.87
N PHE A 74 0.97 -1.48 -6.82
CA PHE A 74 1.07 -0.05 -7.04
C PHE A 74 1.40 0.21 -8.50
N ASP A 75 0.64 1.10 -9.15
CA ASP A 75 0.93 1.52 -10.51
C ASP A 75 2.15 2.46 -10.51
N ASN A 76 3.34 1.84 -10.46
CA ASN A 76 4.61 2.52 -10.65
C ASN A 76 5.05 2.27 -12.08
N ASP A 77 4.64 3.16 -12.97
CA ASP A 77 5.04 3.26 -14.39
C ASP A 77 6.56 3.48 -14.62
N GLY A 78 7.39 3.21 -13.61
CA GLY A 78 8.82 3.45 -13.59
C GLY A 78 9.21 4.88 -13.17
N SER A 79 8.24 5.77 -12.92
CA SER A 79 8.50 7.15 -12.50
C SER A 79 8.72 7.33 -10.99
N SER A 80 8.40 6.33 -10.16
CA SER A 80 8.69 6.42 -8.74
C SER A 80 10.19 6.37 -8.49
N ASP A 81 10.71 7.45 -7.90
CA ASP A 81 12.09 7.56 -7.41
C ASP A 81 12.40 6.58 -6.27
N GLY A 82 11.40 5.84 -5.78
CA GLY A 82 11.52 4.92 -4.65
C GLY A 82 11.95 5.63 -3.37
N PHE A 83 12.60 4.89 -2.49
CA PHE A 83 13.26 5.43 -1.32
C PHE A 83 14.60 4.76 -1.08
N PRO A 84 15.53 5.40 -0.35
CA PRO A 84 16.80 4.78 -0.01
C PRO A 84 16.57 3.45 0.70
N PHE A 85 17.15 2.37 0.21
CA PHE A 85 16.95 1.03 0.76
C PHE A 85 17.37 0.93 2.23
N SER A 86 18.39 1.71 2.61
CA SER A 86 18.83 1.89 4.01
C SER A 86 17.79 2.55 4.93
N SER A 87 16.66 3.01 4.41
CA SER A 87 15.56 3.59 5.18
C SER A 87 14.38 2.64 5.35
N LEU A 88 14.51 1.37 4.96
CA LEU A 88 13.42 0.39 5.03
C LEU A 88 12.84 0.25 6.45
N ASP A 89 13.70 0.30 7.48
CA ASP A 89 13.32 0.29 8.90
C ASP A 89 12.42 1.46 9.34
N LYS A 90 12.38 2.54 8.56
CA LYS A 90 11.57 3.74 8.81
C LYS A 90 10.28 3.77 8.01
N ILE A 91 10.05 2.77 7.15
CA ILE A 91 8.85 2.70 6.32
C ILE A 91 7.70 2.15 7.14
N GLU A 92 6.55 2.81 7.02
CA GLU A 92 5.29 2.42 7.63
C GLU A 92 4.27 2.11 6.52
N ILE A 93 3.66 0.93 6.59
CA ILE A 93 2.46 0.62 5.81
C ILE A 93 1.25 1.01 6.66
N ARG A 94 0.36 1.81 6.07
CA ARG A 94 -0.83 2.33 6.76
C ARG A 94 -2.09 1.90 6.02
N LEU A 95 -3.11 1.51 6.78
CA LEU A 95 -4.45 1.24 6.28
C LEU A 95 -5.42 2.23 6.93
N GLY A 96 -6.09 3.04 6.12
CA GLY A 96 -6.97 4.11 6.58
C GLY A 96 -6.33 5.12 7.53
N GLY A 97 -5.02 5.37 7.33
CA GLY A 97 -4.21 6.26 8.16
C GLY A 97 -3.68 5.65 9.47
N VAL A 98 -3.95 4.37 9.73
CA VAL A 98 -3.41 3.63 10.89
C VAL A 98 -2.24 2.78 10.44
N VAL A 99 -1.11 2.85 11.16
CA VAL A 99 0.06 1.99 10.87
C VAL A 99 -0.30 0.53 11.16
N VAL A 100 -0.21 -0.32 10.14
CA VAL A 100 -0.53 -1.77 10.23
C VAL A 100 0.69 -2.66 10.09
N GLN A 101 1.78 -2.16 9.48
CA GLN A 101 3.05 -2.85 9.39
C GLN A 101 4.19 -1.85 9.49
N ARG A 102 5.26 -2.26 10.17
CA ARG A 102 6.59 -1.65 10.09
C ARG A 102 7.59 -2.73 9.74
N PHE A 103 8.66 -2.37 9.04
CA PHE A 103 9.72 -3.30 8.72
C PHE A 103 10.75 -3.31 9.84
N ASN A 104 11.11 -4.51 10.27
CA ASN A 104 12.33 -4.73 11.05
C ASN A 104 13.31 -5.48 10.15
N ILE A 105 14.43 -4.85 9.80
CA ILE A 105 15.41 -5.42 8.87
C ILE A 105 15.93 -6.78 9.35
N ASP A 106 16.02 -6.99 10.67
CA ASP A 106 16.47 -8.25 11.27
C ASP A 106 15.50 -9.43 11.07
N ASP A 107 14.25 -9.15 10.66
CA ASP A 107 13.17 -10.13 10.49
C ASP A 107 12.76 -10.29 9.01
N LEU A 108 13.56 -9.77 8.07
CA LEU A 108 13.28 -9.84 6.64
C LEU A 108 14.25 -10.78 5.94
N ASP A 109 13.69 -11.68 5.15
CA ASP A 109 14.43 -12.52 4.21
C ASP A 109 14.28 -11.92 2.80
N ILE A 110 15.39 -11.80 2.07
CA ILE A 110 15.41 -11.30 0.69
C ILE A 110 15.59 -12.48 -0.28
N HIS A 111 14.75 -12.50 -1.31
CA HIS A 111 14.79 -13.48 -2.39
C HIS A 111 14.93 -12.74 -3.72
N PHE A 112 15.82 -13.23 -4.58
CA PHE A 112 15.99 -12.71 -5.94
C PHE A 112 15.12 -13.52 -6.90
N GLU A 113 14.31 -12.84 -7.71
CA GLU A 113 13.53 -13.51 -8.74
C GLU A 113 14.39 -13.80 -9.98
N ASP A 114 14.47 -15.07 -10.35
CA ASP A 114 15.19 -15.52 -11.55
C ASP A 114 14.65 -14.81 -12.81
N ASP A 115 15.56 -14.40 -13.69
CA ASP A 115 15.30 -13.87 -15.04
C ASP A 115 14.67 -12.47 -15.17
N LEU A 116 14.56 -11.68 -14.09
CA LEU A 116 13.98 -10.31 -14.12
C LEU A 116 14.98 -9.16 -13.92
N TYR A 117 16.26 -9.42 -14.20
CA TYR A 117 17.30 -8.39 -14.19
C TYR A 117 17.24 -7.49 -15.42
N ASP A 118 17.12 -6.19 -15.19
CA ASP A 118 17.22 -5.15 -16.20
C ASP A 118 18.66 -4.61 -16.25
N GLU A 119 19.41 -5.05 -17.26
CA GLU A 119 20.81 -4.64 -17.47
C GLU A 119 20.96 -3.14 -17.79
N GLU A 120 19.95 -2.54 -18.42
CA GLU A 120 19.98 -1.12 -18.80
C GLU A 120 19.87 -0.24 -17.55
N ASN A 121 19.03 -0.64 -16.60
CA ASN A 121 18.75 0.12 -15.38
C ASN A 121 19.47 -0.39 -14.13
N GLN A 122 20.28 -1.46 -14.24
CA GLN A 122 20.92 -2.17 -13.13
C GLN A 122 19.94 -2.50 -12.01
N MET A 123 18.76 -2.98 -12.41
CA MET A 123 17.61 -3.14 -11.54
C MET A 123 17.23 -4.62 -11.47
N GLU A 124 17.05 -5.12 -10.26
CA GLU A 124 16.65 -6.49 -9.99
C GLU A 124 15.30 -6.52 -9.30
N THR A 125 14.51 -7.55 -9.58
CA THR A 125 13.27 -7.81 -8.86
C THR A 125 13.56 -8.71 -7.67
N ILE A 126 13.05 -8.31 -6.51
CA ILE A 126 13.24 -9.02 -5.26
C ILE A 126 11.90 -9.20 -4.55
N LEU A 127 11.80 -10.28 -3.80
CA LEU A 127 10.76 -10.50 -2.82
C LEU A 127 11.37 -10.32 -1.43
N LEU A 128 10.71 -9.55 -0.57
CA LEU A 128 11.01 -9.51 0.85
C LEU A 128 9.96 -10.29 1.61
N ASP A 129 10.35 -11.45 2.11
CA ASP A 129 9.51 -12.28 2.96
C ASP A 129 9.62 -11.79 4.40
N ILE A 130 8.44 -11.59 5.01
CA ILE A 130 8.36 -11.07 6.37
C ILE A 130 8.26 -12.25 7.33
N ASN A 131 9.27 -12.43 8.19
CA ASN A 131 9.23 -13.47 9.20
C ASN A 131 8.17 -13.15 10.27
N ARG A 132 6.96 -13.66 10.06
CA ARG A 132 5.79 -13.41 10.92
C ARG A 132 5.92 -13.95 12.35
N ARG A 133 6.99 -14.67 12.68
CA ARG A 133 7.22 -15.16 14.05
C ARG A 133 7.45 -14.02 15.04
N HIS A 134 7.94 -12.87 14.55
CA HIS A 134 8.31 -11.73 15.40
C HIS A 134 7.58 -10.44 15.03
N LEU A 135 6.89 -10.39 13.88
CA LEU A 135 6.20 -9.21 13.39
C LEU A 135 4.68 -9.37 13.38
N TYR A 136 4.00 -8.33 13.88
CA TYR A 136 2.56 -8.18 13.82
C TYR A 136 2.20 -7.36 12.59
N GLY A 137 1.40 -7.94 11.70
CA GLY A 137 0.76 -7.21 10.62
C GLY A 137 0.21 -8.13 9.52
N PRO A 138 -0.60 -7.56 8.61
CA PRO A 138 -1.29 -8.32 7.58
C PRO A 138 -0.43 -8.59 6.34
N ILE A 139 0.76 -7.98 6.24
CA ILE A 139 1.67 -8.13 5.11
C ILE A 139 2.49 -9.42 5.30
N VAL A 140 2.52 -10.27 4.27
CA VAL A 140 3.31 -11.50 4.26
C VAL A 140 4.59 -11.35 3.43
N CYS A 141 4.51 -10.61 2.33
CA CYS A 141 5.60 -10.43 1.39
C CYS A 141 5.50 -9.06 0.70
N VAL A 142 6.64 -8.53 0.25
CA VAL A 142 6.75 -7.33 -0.58
C VAL A 142 7.47 -7.67 -1.88
N ASP A 143 6.79 -7.49 -3.02
CA ASP A 143 7.45 -7.48 -4.33
C ASP A 143 8.01 -6.08 -4.59
N ALA A 144 9.30 -6.02 -4.86
CA ALA A 144 10.03 -4.79 -5.01
C ALA A 144 11.12 -4.88 -6.08
N ARG A 145 11.71 -3.73 -6.35
CA ARG A 145 12.90 -3.57 -7.17
C ARG A 145 13.97 -2.85 -6.38
N ILE A 146 15.22 -3.26 -6.58
CA ILE A 146 16.38 -2.58 -6.03
C ILE A 146 17.33 -2.15 -7.17
N LYS A 147 17.85 -0.92 -7.09
CA LYS A 147 18.86 -0.40 -8.02
C LYS A 147 19.74 0.69 -7.39
N PRO A 148 21.01 0.85 -7.78
CA PRO A 148 21.78 -0.12 -8.56
C PRO A 148 22.22 -1.29 -7.68
N LEU A 149 22.24 -2.50 -8.23
CA LEU A 149 22.91 -3.64 -7.60
C LEU A 149 24.39 -3.69 -7.97
N PRO A 150 25.28 -4.02 -7.03
CA PRO A 150 26.68 -4.28 -7.36
C PRO A 150 26.82 -5.40 -8.41
N LEU A 151 27.72 -5.18 -9.37
CA LEU A 151 27.98 -6.11 -10.46
C LEU A 151 28.60 -7.41 -9.91
N GLY A 152 27.89 -8.53 -10.06
CA GLY A 152 28.39 -9.87 -9.68
C GLY A 152 27.49 -10.63 -8.70
N LEU A 153 26.67 -9.92 -7.92
CA LEU A 153 25.69 -10.49 -6.99
C LEU A 153 24.65 -11.41 -7.67
N ARG A 154 24.28 -11.07 -8.91
CA ARG A 154 23.26 -11.75 -9.73
C ARG A 154 23.43 -13.27 -9.86
N GLN A 155 24.67 -13.78 -9.87
CA GLN A 155 24.94 -15.19 -10.17
C GLN A 155 25.25 -16.05 -8.94
N GLY A 156 25.42 -15.43 -7.76
CA GLY A 156 25.85 -16.13 -6.55
C GLY A 156 24.70 -16.62 -5.66
N HIS A 157 23.52 -15.99 -5.74
CA HIS A 157 22.45 -16.12 -4.73
C HIS A 157 21.05 -16.32 -5.32
N THR A 158 20.97 -16.64 -6.61
CA THR A 158 19.73 -16.99 -7.32
C THR A 158 19.09 -18.22 -6.65
N GLY A 159 17.90 -18.05 -6.07
CA GLY A 159 17.17 -19.12 -5.38
C GLY A 159 17.57 -19.39 -3.92
N ASP A 160 18.52 -18.65 -3.35
CA ASP A 160 18.89 -18.76 -1.94
C ASP A 160 18.17 -17.68 -1.10
N GLU A 161 17.59 -18.09 0.03
CA GLU A 161 17.08 -17.15 1.04
C GLU A 161 18.26 -16.55 1.80
N MET A 162 18.28 -15.23 1.94
CA MET A 162 19.31 -14.52 2.70
C MET A 162 18.64 -13.55 3.65
N LEU A 163 19.15 -13.44 4.89
CA LEU A 163 18.71 -12.39 5.79
C LEU A 163 19.07 -11.03 5.19
N LEU A 164 18.15 -10.08 5.29
CA LEU A 164 18.36 -8.76 4.72
C LEU A 164 19.57 -8.03 5.35
N THR A 165 19.89 -8.32 6.61
CA THR A 165 21.11 -7.83 7.27
C THR A 165 22.38 -8.33 6.59
N ASP A 166 22.43 -9.60 6.24
CA ASP A 166 23.59 -10.21 5.59
C ASP A 166 23.75 -9.63 4.18
N PHE A 167 22.64 -9.37 3.50
CA PHE A 167 22.65 -8.66 2.22
C PHE A 167 23.19 -7.24 2.36
N PHE A 168 22.81 -6.50 3.41
CA PHE A 168 23.37 -5.16 3.65
C PHE A 168 24.87 -5.19 3.90
N GLU A 169 25.39 -6.18 4.63
CA GLU A 169 26.83 -6.37 4.84
C GLU A 169 27.55 -6.65 3.51
N LEU A 170 27.00 -7.58 2.72
CA LEU A 170 27.55 -7.95 1.41
C LEU A 170 27.58 -6.76 0.45
N VAL A 171 26.48 -6.00 0.37
CA VAL A 171 26.41 -4.79 -0.45
C VAL A 171 27.38 -3.74 0.05
N ALA A 172 27.55 -3.56 1.37
CA ALA A 172 28.50 -2.58 1.92
C ALA A 172 29.96 -2.91 1.56
N ASP A 173 30.33 -4.18 1.56
CA ASP A 173 31.67 -4.66 1.20
C ASP A 173 31.94 -4.55 -0.32
N GLU A 174 30.91 -4.75 -1.14
CA GLU A 174 31.03 -4.69 -2.61
C GLU A 174 30.82 -3.29 -3.21
N ASN A 175 30.17 -2.36 -2.50
CA ASN A 175 29.74 -1.03 -2.96
C ASN A 175 30.88 -0.03 -3.24
N ASN A 176 32.08 -0.46 -3.63
CA ASN A 176 33.22 0.37 -4.05
C ASN A 176 32.82 1.51 -5.02
N GLU A 177 32.35 2.64 -4.48
CA GLU A 177 31.91 3.87 -5.17
C GLU A 177 30.51 3.87 -5.82
N LEU A 178 29.64 2.87 -5.56
CA LEU A 178 28.27 2.88 -6.09
C LEU A 178 27.35 3.87 -5.35
N ALA A 179 26.35 4.41 -6.06
CA ALA A 179 25.32 5.26 -5.48
C ALA A 179 24.45 4.43 -4.49
N PRO A 180 23.89 5.05 -3.43
CA PRO A 180 23.01 4.36 -2.49
C PRO A 180 21.90 3.61 -3.22
N GLN A 181 21.63 2.37 -2.79
CA GLN A 181 20.55 1.57 -3.33
C GLN A 181 19.21 2.27 -3.10
N THR A 182 18.43 2.42 -4.17
CA THR A 182 17.03 2.77 -4.18
C THR A 182 16.19 1.50 -4.17
N PHE A 183 15.15 1.50 -3.35
CA PHE A 183 14.15 0.46 -3.25
C PHE A 183 12.80 0.99 -3.71
N ILE A 184 12.13 0.21 -4.56
CA ILE A 184 10.87 0.58 -5.21
C ILE A 184 9.88 -0.56 -4.93
N ILE A 185 8.82 -0.29 -4.18
CA ILE A 185 7.78 -1.29 -3.95
C ILE A 185 6.89 -1.38 -5.21
N LYS A 186 6.69 -2.60 -5.70
CA LYS A 186 5.69 -2.87 -6.75
C LYS A 186 4.39 -3.35 -6.17
N ALA A 187 4.43 -4.23 -5.19
CA ALA A 187 3.22 -4.80 -4.63
C ALA A 187 3.39 -5.23 -3.17
N LEU A 188 2.27 -5.26 -2.46
CA LEU A 188 2.16 -5.85 -1.13
C LEU A 188 1.29 -7.09 -1.22
N PHE A 189 1.79 -8.17 -0.63
CA PHE A 189 1.06 -9.42 -0.45
C PHE A 189 0.51 -9.43 0.97
N PHE A 190 -0.77 -9.73 1.10
CA PHE A 190 -1.43 -9.84 2.38
C PHE A 190 -1.99 -11.24 2.58
N ASP A 191 -1.98 -11.69 3.83
CA ASP A 191 -2.78 -12.84 4.23
C ASP A 191 -4.25 -12.41 4.28
N GLU A 192 -5.09 -13.07 3.49
CA GLU A 192 -6.52 -12.75 3.38
C GLU A 192 -7.20 -12.79 4.77
N LYS A 193 -6.75 -13.69 5.65
CA LYS A 193 -7.33 -13.89 6.99
C LYS A 193 -7.15 -12.67 7.88
N ASP A 194 -6.09 -11.90 7.67
CA ASP A 194 -5.77 -10.71 8.47
C ASP A 194 -6.45 -9.44 7.95
N ILE A 195 -7.10 -9.51 6.79
CA ILE A 195 -7.83 -8.41 6.15
C ILE A 195 -9.34 -8.66 6.11
N ALA A 196 -9.81 -9.82 6.55
CA ALA A 196 -11.22 -10.26 6.53
C ALA A 196 -12.25 -9.30 7.20
N GLY A 197 -11.80 -8.24 7.90
CA GLY A 197 -12.64 -7.16 8.41
C GLY A 197 -12.95 -6.03 7.41
N VAL A 198 -12.45 -6.11 6.17
CA VAL A 198 -12.68 -5.14 5.11
C VAL A 198 -13.88 -5.60 4.26
N PRO A 199 -15.09 -5.02 4.43
CA PRO A 199 -16.24 -5.39 3.63
C PRO A 199 -16.02 -5.00 2.15
N ASP A 200 -16.51 -5.83 1.24
CA ASP A 200 -16.53 -5.63 -0.22
C ASP A 200 -15.16 -5.70 -0.93
N LEU A 201 -14.30 -6.64 -0.54
CA LEU A 201 -13.20 -7.05 -1.41
C LEU A 201 -13.78 -7.81 -2.63
N PRO A 202 -13.42 -7.44 -3.88
CA PRO A 202 -13.84 -8.19 -5.05
C PRO A 202 -13.19 -9.57 -5.02
N VAL A 203 -13.99 -10.60 -4.74
CA VAL A 203 -13.64 -12.01 -4.98
C VAL A 203 -13.86 -12.32 -6.46
#